data_AF-A0A8J8JSI2-F1
#
_entry.id   AF-A0A8J8JSI2-F1
#
_cell.length_a   1.000
_cell.length_b   1.000
_cell.length_c   1.000
_cell.angle_alpha   90.00
_cell.angle_beta   90.00
_cell.angle_gamma   90.00
#
_symmetry.space_group_name_H-M   'P 1'
#
loop_
_entity.id
_entity.type
_entity.pdbx_description
1 polymer ?
#
loop_
_entity_poly.entity_id
_entity_poly.type
_entity_poly.pdbx_seq_one_letter_code
_entity_poly.pdbx_strand_id
1 'polypeptide(L)' 'MDECPVCGEELHEDDEQIVTRHNSEEFRFCSTDQRDEFEDQPGEYV' A
#
# COMPACT_ATOMS: atom_id res chain seq x y z
N MET A 1 0.08 12.67 -5.21
CA MET A 1 0.99 11.55 -5.47
C MET A 1 0.82 10.63 -4.29
N ASP A 2 0.27 9.46 -4.53
CA ASP A 2 0.18 8.41 -3.53
C ASP A 2 1.54 7.70 -3.49
N GLU A 3 1.99 7.28 -2.31
CA GLU A 3 3.27 6.57 -2.13
C GLU A 3 2.98 5.21 -1.48
N CYS A 4 3.66 4.16 -1.94
CA CYS A 4 3.56 2.84 -1.36
C CYS A 4 4.10 2.88 0.08
N PRO A 5 3.29 2.62 1.12
CA PRO A 5 3.71 2.81 2.51
C PRO A 5 4.83 1.85 2.96
N VAL A 6 5.03 0.75 2.22
CA VAL A 6 6.06 -0.25 2.51
C VAL A 6 7.40 0.11 1.88
N CYS A 7 7.41 0.45 0.58
CA CYS A 7 8.64 0.65 -0.18
C CYS A 7 9.02 2.12 -0.34
N GLY A 8 8.07 3.04 -0.13
CA GLY A 8 8.24 4.46 -0.44
C GLY A 8 8.26 4.75 -1.95
N GLU A 9 7.73 3.84 -2.77
CA GLU A 9 7.68 4.04 -4.22
C GLU A 9 6.49 4.92 -4.61
N GLU A 10 6.70 5.84 -5.55
CA GLU A 10 5.66 6.73 -6.06
C GLU A 10 4.62 5.94 -6.88
N LEU A 11 3.37 5.98 -6.45
CA LEU A 11 2.26 5.36 -7.15
C LEU A 11 1.69 6.33 -8.19
N HIS A 12 1.71 5.89 -9.44
CA HIS A 12 1.09 6.60 -10.55
C HIS A 12 -0.36 6.13 -10.75
N GLU A 13 -1.25 7.07 -11.07
CA GLU A 13 -2.68 6.80 -11.31
C GLU A 13 -2.92 5.85 -12.50
N ASP A 14 -1.98 5.77 -13.44
CA ASP A 14 -2.00 4.86 -14.59
C ASP A 14 -1.50 3.44 -14.28
N ASP A 15 -0.89 3.20 -13.12
CA ASP A 15 -0.35 1.89 -12.76
C ASP A 15 -1.42 0.98 -12.12
N GLU A 16 -1.22 -0.34 -12.24
CA GLU A 16 -2.09 -1.34 -11.59
C GLU A 16 -1.87 -1.31 -10.07
N GLN A 17 -2.50 -0.35 -9.40
CA GLN A 17 -2.41 -0.16 -7.96
C GLN A 17 -3.29 -1.18 -7.23
N ILE A 18 -2.70 -1.84 -6.23
CA ILE A 18 -3.44 -2.74 -5.36
C ILE A 18 -3.95 -1.94 -4.17
N VAL A 19 -5.26 -1.97 -3.94
CA VAL A 19 -5.90 -1.23 -2.86
C VAL A 19 -6.33 -2.20 -1.75
N THR A 20 -5.93 -1.93 -0.52
CA THR A 20 -6.46 -2.61 0.67
C THR A 20 -7.09 -1.61 1.63
N ARG A 21 -7.99 -2.08 2.48
CA ARG A 21 -8.65 -1.24 3.47
C ARG A 21 -8.25 -1.68 4.87
N HIS A 22 -7.67 -0.77 5.65
CA HIS A 22 -7.24 -1.01 7.01
C HIS A 22 -7.75 0.09 7.95
N ASN A 23 -8.40 -0.28 9.06
CA ASN A 23 -8.95 0.67 10.03
C ASN A 23 -9.86 1.78 9.46
N SER A 24 -10.59 1.47 8.39
CA SER A 24 -11.43 2.41 7.61
C SER A 24 -10.70 3.37 6.68
N GLU A 25 -9.37 3.25 6.58
CA GLU A 25 -8.53 3.99 5.64
C GLU A 25 -8.13 3.08 4.47
N GLU A 26 -7.99 3.66 3.28
CA GLU A 26 -7.63 2.93 2.06
C GLU A 26 -6.14 3.14 1.78
N PHE A 27 -5.39 2.04 1.71
CA PHE A 27 -3.96 2.03 1.42
C PHE A 27 -3.73 1.46 0.03
N ARG A 28 -2.79 2.06 -0.70
CA ARG A 28 -2.43 1.67 -2.06
C ARG A 28 -1.01 1.13 -2.10
N PHE A 29 -0.78 0.12 -2.92
CA PHE A 29 0.50 -0.59 -3.03
C PHE A 29 0.85 -0.78 -4.51
N CYS A 30 2.15 -0.74 -4.83
CA CYS A 30 2.62 -1.00 -6.19
C CYS A 30 2.66 -2.49 -6.53
N SER A 31 2.64 -3.40 -5.55
CA SER A 31 2.57 -4.85 -5.80
C SER A 31 1.93 -5.62 -4.67
N THR A 32 1.56 -6.87 -4.97
CA THR A 32 0.86 -7.76 -4.03
C THR A 32 1.72 -8.11 -2.84
N ASP A 33 3.03 -8.24 -3.03
CA ASP A 33 4.00 -8.50 -1.95
C ASP A 33 3.99 -7.40 -0.88
N GLN A 34 3.95 -6.12 -1.27
CA GLN A 34 3.88 -5.02 -0.30
C GLN A 34 2.52 -4.96 0.39
N ARG A 35 1.43 -5.31 -0.30
CA ARG A 35 0.13 -5.44 0.35
C ARG A 35 0.18 -6.55 1.41
N ASP A 36 0.74 -7.71 1.08
CA ASP A 36 0.81 -8.87 1.98
C ASP A 36 1.67 -8.56 3.22
N GLU A 37 2.79 -7.87 3.03
CA GLU A 37 3.67 -7.45 4.11
C GLU A 37 3.01 -6.40 5.03
N PHE A 38 2.27 -5.44 4.44
CA PHE A 38 1.43 -4.52 5.18
C PHE A 38 0.28 -5.23 5.92
N GLU A 39 -0.30 -6.27 5.35
CA GLU A 39 -1.35 -7.07 6.02
C GLU A 39 -0.80 -7.91 7.17
N ASP A 40 0.45 -8.37 7.09
CA ASP A 40 1.14 -9.11 8.15
C ASP A 40 1.46 -8.19 9.35
N GLN A 41 1.98 -6.98 9.07
CA GLN A 41 2.43 -6.03 10.10
C GLN A 41 1.97 -4.59 9.82
N PRO A 42 0.66 -4.31 9.80
CA PRO A 42 0.15 -2.98 9.45
C PRO A 42 0.59 -1.91 10.45
N GLY A 43 0.80 -2.28 11.72
CA GLY A 43 1.22 -1.37 12.78
C GLY A 43 2.62 -0.79 12.63
N GLU A 44 3.46 -1.32 11.73
CA GLU A 44 4.78 -0.77 11.43
C GLU A 44 4.71 0.37 10.38
N TYR A 45 3.62 0.43 9.61
CA TYR A 45 3.47 1.29 8.44
C TYR A 45 2.38 2.37 8.57
N VAL A 46 1.60 2.36 9.65
CA VAL A 46 0.50 3.32 9.93
C VAL A 46 0.86 4.34 11.00
#